data_AF-A0A8S8YMA5-F1
#
_entry.id   AF-A0A8S8YMA5-F1
#
_cell.length_a   1.000
_cell.length_b   1.000
_cell.length_c   1.000
_cell.angle_alpha   90.00
_cell.angle_beta   90.00
_cell.angle_gamma   90.00
#
_symmetry.space_group_name_H-M   'P 1'
#
loop_
_entity.id
_entity.type
_entity.pdbx_description
1 polymer ?
#
loop_
_entity_poly.entity_id
_entity_poly.type
_entity_poly.pdbx_seq_one_letter_code
_entity_poly.pdbx_strand_id
1 'polypeptide(L)'
;MVQYGDLDMDGLDPAYVPTTGTPFPGGACILGNLSISSKRLLQRGSNMDWCRCQEIVPDPTHNVTEFTAAMLATKMVSAFLGPAD
;
A
#
# COMPACT_ATOMS: atom_id res chain seq x y z
N MET A 1 4.75 11.61 -18.63
CA MET A 1 5.58 10.78 -17.73
C MET A 1 4.67 9.73 -17.13
N VAL A 2 4.93 8.46 -17.39
CA VAL A 2 4.22 7.33 -16.77
C VAL A 2 4.73 7.21 -15.33
N GLN A 3 3.83 6.98 -14.38
CA GLN A 3 4.19 6.70 -13.00
C GLN A 3 4.02 5.20 -12.72
N TYR A 4 4.88 4.67 -11.86
CA TYR A 4 4.84 3.30 -11.34
C TYR A 4 4.72 3.36 -9.82
N GLY A 5 3.88 2.51 -9.22
CA GLY A 5 3.67 2.47 -7.78
C GLY A 5 4.08 1.13 -7.18
N ASP A 6 5.24 1.05 -6.52
CA ASP A 6 5.60 -0.07 -5.66
C ASP A 6 5.31 0.31 -4.20
N LEU A 7 4.49 -0.51 -3.52
CA LEU A 7 4.27 -0.43 -2.09
C LEU A 7 5.03 -1.56 -1.41
N ASP A 8 6.12 -1.18 -0.75
CA ASP A 8 6.83 -2.06 0.17
C ASP A 8 6.06 -2.12 1.50
N MET A 9 5.65 -3.33 1.90
CA MET A 9 4.86 -3.52 3.11
C MET A 9 5.70 -3.31 4.38
N ASP A 10 7.02 -3.52 4.33
CA ASP A 10 7.88 -3.41 5.52
C ASP A 10 8.17 -1.97 5.96
N GLY A 11 7.91 -0.99 5.08
CA GLY A 11 7.99 0.44 5.38
C GLY A 11 6.82 0.94 6.23
N LEU A 12 5.79 0.12 6.43
CA LEU A 12 4.68 0.40 7.35
C LEU A 12 5.04 -0.09 8.77
N ASP A 13 4.42 0.53 9.77
CA ASP A 13 4.70 0.16 11.16
C ASP A 13 4.36 -1.33 11.43
N PRO A 14 5.28 -2.12 12.03
CA PRO A 14 5.07 -3.53 12.35
C PRO A 14 3.85 -3.79 13.26
N ALA A 15 3.34 -2.79 13.98
CA ALA A 15 2.08 -2.91 14.72
C ALA A 15 0.88 -3.21 13.81
N TYR A 16 0.97 -2.89 12.51
CA TYR A 16 -0.08 -3.16 11.53
C TYR A 16 0.34 -4.12 10.41
N VAL A 17 1.63 -4.27 10.15
CA VAL A 17 2.20 -5.18 9.13
C VAL A 17 3.29 -6.06 9.75
N PRO A 18 2.94 -6.94 10.71
CA PRO A 18 3.94 -7.63 11.54
C PRO A 18 4.77 -8.68 10.77
N THR A 19 4.31 -9.11 9.60
CA THR A 19 4.85 -10.29 8.90
C THR A 19 5.45 -9.89 7.55
N THR A 20 6.65 -9.31 7.62
CA THR A 20 7.50 -8.98 6.47
C THR A 20 8.91 -9.57 6.66
N GLY A 21 9.74 -9.55 5.62
CA GLY A 21 11.11 -10.07 5.70
C GLY A 21 12.02 -9.23 6.62
N THR A 22 11.74 -7.93 6.72
CA THR A 22 12.60 -6.93 7.38
C THR A 22 11.79 -5.87 8.14
N PRO A 23 11.02 -6.23 9.18
CA PRO A 23 10.20 -5.26 9.92
C PRO A 23 11.06 -4.20 10.62
N PHE A 24 10.72 -2.92 10.43
CA PHE A 24 11.44 -1.79 11.04
C PHE A 24 10.54 -0.99 12.01
N PRO A 25 10.94 -0.81 13.28
CA PRO A 25 10.15 -0.04 14.25
C PRO A 25 9.98 1.44 13.88
N GLY A 26 8.80 2.01 14.11
CA GLY A 26 8.53 3.43 13.81
C GLY A 26 8.29 3.70 12.33
N GLY A 27 7.89 2.66 11.58
CA GLY A 27 7.46 2.76 10.19
C GLY A 27 6.25 3.69 10.01
N ALA A 28 5.92 3.97 8.76
CA ALA A 28 4.83 4.89 8.47
C ALA A 28 3.48 4.34 8.98
N CYS A 29 2.66 5.22 9.58
CA CYS A 29 1.30 4.85 9.92
C CYS A 29 0.48 4.63 8.65
N ILE A 30 -0.36 3.57 8.65
CA ILE A 30 -1.17 3.16 7.50
C ILE A 30 -1.97 4.33 6.92
N LEU A 31 -2.58 5.17 7.77
CA LEU A 31 -3.37 6.33 7.33
C LEU A 31 -2.52 7.42 6.68
N GLY A 32 -1.28 7.63 7.13
CA GLY A 32 -0.33 8.56 6.52
C GLY A 32 0.12 8.10 5.13
N ASN A 33 0.50 6.83 4.99
CA ASN A 33 0.89 6.26 3.71
C ASN A 33 -0.28 6.16 2.73
N LEU A 34 -1.48 5.80 3.19
CA LEU A 34 -2.68 5.87 2.37
C LEU A 34 -2.94 7.26 1.84
N SER A 35 -2.75 8.30 2.66
CA SER A 35 -2.94 9.70 2.26
C SER A 35 -1.93 10.14 1.20
N ILE A 36 -0.69 9.66 1.26
CA ILE A 36 0.38 10.02 0.32
C ILE A 36 0.20 9.26 -1.01
N SER A 37 0.00 7.94 -0.95
CA SER A 37 -0.18 7.11 -2.14
C SER A 37 -1.47 7.44 -2.88
N SER A 38 -2.58 7.67 -2.16
CA SER A 38 -3.84 8.09 -2.79
C SER A 38 -3.75 9.49 -3.39
N LYS A 39 -3.11 10.48 -2.74
CA LYS A 39 -2.93 11.81 -3.34
C LYS A 39 -2.08 11.78 -4.60
N ARG A 40 -1.09 10.90 -4.68
CA ARG A 40 -0.23 10.75 -5.87
C ARG A 40 -0.94 9.99 -6.99
N LEU A 41 -1.79 9.02 -6.64
CA LEU A 41 -2.66 8.29 -7.57
C LEU A 41 -3.83 9.14 -8.09
N LEU A 42 -4.44 9.96 -7.23
CA LEU A 42 -5.59 10.83 -7.52
C LEU A 42 -5.19 12.19 -8.09
N GLN A 43 -3.89 12.49 -8.22
CA GLN A 43 -3.44 13.69 -8.92
C GLN A 43 -3.92 13.61 -10.37
N ARG A 44 -4.83 14.51 -10.76
CA ARG A 44 -5.30 14.65 -12.15
C ARG A 44 -4.10 14.61 -13.12
N GLY A 45 -4.08 13.62 -14.00
CA GLY A 45 -3.00 13.40 -14.97
C GLY A 45 -1.93 12.37 -14.56
N SER A 46 -2.13 11.64 -13.46
CA SER A 46 -1.35 10.45 -13.14
C SER A 46 -1.58 9.35 -14.19
N ASN A 47 -0.67 9.21 -15.14
CA ASN A 47 -0.61 8.05 -16.03
C ASN A 47 0.02 6.88 -15.25
N MET A 48 -0.72 6.33 -14.28
CA MET A 48 -0.25 5.18 -13.50
C MET A 48 -0.59 3.89 -14.26
N ASP A 49 0.43 3.17 -14.74
CA ASP A 49 0.21 1.96 -15.55
C ASP A 49 -0.02 0.71 -14.70
N TRP A 50 0.62 0.62 -13.53
CA TRP A 50 0.46 -0.50 -12.59
C TRP A 50 0.85 -0.13 -11.15
N CYS A 51 0.35 -0.90 -10.20
CA CYS A 51 0.75 -0.84 -8.78
C CYS A 51 0.93 -2.25 -8.18
N ARG A 52 1.92 -2.44 -7.30
CA ARG A 52 2.21 -3.71 -6.62
C ARG A 52 2.34 -3.54 -5.11
N CYS A 53 1.94 -4.54 -4.35
CA CYS A 53 2.27 -4.71 -2.93
C CYS A 53 3.31 -5.83 -2.81
N GLN A 54 4.43 -5.59 -2.13
CA GLN A 54 5.59 -6.50 -2.04
C GLN A 54 6.00 -6.73 -0.57
N GLU A 55 6.96 -7.62 -0.32
CA GLU A 55 7.52 -7.96 1.02
C GLU A 55 6.54 -8.55 2.04
N ILE A 56 5.45 -9.13 1.57
CA ILE A 56 4.54 -9.90 2.41
C ILE A 56 5.17 -11.26 2.68
N VAL A 57 5.38 -11.58 3.96
CA VAL A 57 5.71 -12.93 4.41
C VAL A 57 4.44 -13.57 4.96
N PRO A 58 3.88 -14.61 4.31
CA PRO A 58 2.63 -15.20 4.76
C PRO A 58 2.73 -15.78 6.17
N ASP A 59 1.74 -15.50 7.00
CA ASP A 59 1.61 -16.06 8.34
C ASP A 59 0.42 -17.03 8.37
N PRO A 60 0.66 -18.34 8.53
CA PRO A 60 -0.40 -19.35 8.51
C PRO A 60 -1.37 -19.26 9.70
N THR A 61 -1.05 -18.45 10.71
CA THR A 61 -1.83 -18.28 11.94
C THR A 61 -2.52 -16.91 12.00
N HIS A 62 -1.86 -15.84 11.52
CA HIS A 62 -2.37 -14.47 11.59
C HIS A 62 -2.18 -13.71 10.27
N ASN A 63 -3.21 -13.68 9.43
CA ASN A 63 -3.13 -13.06 8.09
C ASN A 63 -3.19 -11.51 8.08
N VAL A 64 -2.65 -10.84 9.10
CA VAL A 64 -2.85 -9.39 9.30
C VAL A 64 -2.17 -8.57 8.21
N THR A 65 -0.94 -8.92 7.83
CA THR A 65 -0.21 -8.22 6.76
C THR A 65 -0.86 -8.46 5.40
N GLU A 66 -1.28 -9.69 5.12
CA GLU A 66 -1.97 -10.08 3.89
C GLU A 66 -3.30 -9.34 3.75
N PHE A 67 -4.09 -9.30 4.82
CA PHE A 67 -5.36 -8.58 4.84
C PHE A 67 -5.15 -7.07 4.64
N THR A 68 -4.13 -6.50 5.29
CA THR A 68 -3.76 -5.09 5.14
C THR A 68 -3.33 -4.79 3.70
N ALA A 69 -2.52 -5.63 3.08
CA ALA A 69 -2.13 -5.51 1.67
C ALA A 69 -3.35 -5.57 0.74
N ALA A 70 -4.26 -6.52 0.98
CA ALA A 70 -5.48 -6.66 0.18
C ALA A 70 -6.39 -5.42 0.29
N MET A 71 -6.53 -4.85 1.49
CA MET A 71 -7.27 -3.60 1.70
C MET A 71 -6.63 -2.42 0.97
N LEU A 72 -5.30 -2.30 1.03
CA LEU A 72 -4.55 -1.24 0.35
C LEU A 72 -4.69 -1.35 -1.17
N ALA A 73 -4.49 -2.55 -1.72
CA ALA A 73 -4.69 -2.82 -3.14
C ALA A 73 -6.11 -2.49 -3.59
N THR A 74 -7.13 -2.89 -2.82
CA THR A 74 -8.54 -2.58 -3.11
C THR A 74 -8.77 -1.07 -3.15
N LYS A 75 -8.21 -0.33 -2.19
CA LYS A 75 -8.35 1.13 -2.15
C LYS A 75 -7.61 1.82 -3.31
N MET A 76 -6.46 1.29 -3.74
CA MET A 76 -5.74 1.79 -4.91
C MET A 76 -6.54 1.57 -6.20
N VAL A 77 -7.12 0.37 -6.38
CA VAL A 77 -8.01 0.06 -7.52
C VAL A 77 -9.24 0.97 -7.51
N SER A 78 -9.84 1.17 -6.33
CA SER A 78 -10.98 2.09 -6.17
C SER A 78 -10.60 3.53 -6.54
N ALA A 79 -9.43 4.02 -6.11
CA ALA A 79 -8.93 5.34 -6.47
C ALA A 79 -8.61 5.49 -7.97
N PHE A 80 -8.15 4.41 -8.61
CA PHE A 80 -7.85 4.40 -10.04
C PHE A 80 -9.11 4.39 -10.91
N LEU A 81 -10.13 3.63 -10.52
CA LEU A 81 -11.40 3.50 -11.24
C LEU A 81 -12.41 4.59 -10.89
N GLY A 82 -12.27 5.19 -9.71
CA GLY A 82 -13.17 6.21 -9.18
C GLY A 82 -13.08 7.51 -9.99
N PRO A 83 -14.17 8.31 -10.02
CA PRO A 83 -14.11 9.64 -10.60
C PRO A 83 -13.05 10.48 -9.88
N ALA A 84 -12.23 11.21 -10.63
CA ALA A 84 -11.31 12.18 -10.04
C ALA A 84 -12.10 13.39 -9.55
N ASP A 85 -12.47 13.36 -8.27
CA ASP A 85 -13.01 14.49 -7.51
C ASP A 85 -12.03 15.68 -7.47
#